data_AF-A0A2E6WYE1-F1
#
_entry.id   AF-A0A2E6WYE1-F1
#
_cell.length_a   1.000
_cell.length_b   1.000
_cell.length_c   1.000
_cell.angle_alpha   90.00
_cell.angle_beta   90.00
_cell.angle_gamma   90.00
#
_symmetry.space_group_name_H-M   'P 1'
#
loop_
_entity.id
_entity.type
_entity.pdbx_description
1 polymer ?
#
loop_
_entity_poly.entity_id
_entity_poly.type
_entity_poly.pdbx_seq_one_letter_code
_entity_poly.pdbx_strand_id
1 'polypeptide(L)' 'MALASPLSPDAWLDDVFASKAAIRGQVIRRKARDIEKFVGRREFERELKRRGFQAVENAGQVIIFCNREPIRRIV' A
#
# COMPACT_ATOMS: atom_id res chain seq x y z
N MET A 1 23.79 7.21 -2.51
CA MET A 1 23.63 5.76 -2.35
C MET A 1 22.35 5.52 -1.56
N ALA A 2 21.29 5.01 -2.20
CA ALA A 2 20.08 4.65 -1.47
C ALA A 2 20.41 3.44 -0.60
N LEU A 3 20.40 3.61 0.73
CA LEU A 3 20.47 2.50 1.67
C LEU A 3 19.32 1.55 1.33
N ALA A 4 19.67 0.36 0.85
CA ALA A 4 18.72 -0.71 0.61
C ALA A 4 17.88 -0.91 1.88
N SER A 5 16.58 -1.08 1.69
CA SER A 5 15.70 -1.53 2.75
C SER A 5 16.27 -2.78 3.43
N PRO A 6 16.19 -2.92 4.78
CA PRO A 6 16.53 -4.18 5.44
C PRO A 6 15.56 -5.32 5.11
N LEU A 7 14.39 -5.00 4.55
CA LEU A 7 13.36 -5.95 4.10
C LEU A 7 13.42 -6.11 2.58
N SER A 8 13.21 -7.33 2.10
CA SER A 8 12.88 -7.57 0.69
C SER A 8 11.53 -6.91 0.34
N PRO A 9 11.28 -6.59 -0.94
CA PRO A 9 9.98 -6.08 -1.39
C PRO A 9 8.79 -6.92 -0.89
N ASP A 10 8.89 -8.24 -1.00
CA ASP A 10 7.83 -9.16 -0.57
C ASP A 10 7.61 -9.13 0.95
N ALA A 11 8.70 -9.15 1.74
CA ALA A 11 8.61 -9.08 3.19
C ALA A 11 7.98 -7.76 3.68
N TRP A 12 8.26 -6.66 2.98
CA TRP A 12 7.63 -5.37 3.28
C TRP A 12 6.13 -5.37 2.96
N LEU A 13 5.73 -5.94 1.81
CA LEU A 13 4.32 -6.08 1.45
C LEU A 13 3.57 -6.96 2.45
N ASP A 14 4.16 -8.07 2.87
CA ASP A 14 3.58 -8.97 3.85
C ASP A 14 3.38 -8.27 5.21
N ASP A 15 4.37 -7.52 5.70
CA ASP A 15 4.23 -6.72 6.93
C ASP A 15 3.08 -5.69 6.81
N VAL A 16 3.02 -4.96 5.70
CA VAL A 16 1.99 -3.95 5.46
C VAL A 16 0.58 -4.56 5.50
N PHE A 17 0.39 -5.72 4.85
CA PHE A 17 -0.91 -6.37 4.74
C PHE A 17 -1.22 -7.37 5.88
N ALA A 18 -0.26 -7.69 6.76
CA ALA A 18 -0.48 -8.44 7.99
C ALA A 18 -1.13 -7.60 9.10
N SER A 19 -1.24 -6.28 8.92
CA SER A 19 -1.88 -5.41 9.91
C SER A 19 -3.34 -5.78 10.17
N LYS A 20 -3.79 -5.61 11.42
CA LYS A 20 -5.18 -5.87 11.83
C LYS A 20 -6.21 -5.06 11.01
N ALA A 21 -5.84 -3.85 10.59
CA ALA A 21 -6.68 -3.01 9.73
C ALA A 21 -6.83 -3.62 8.33
N ALA A 22 -5.74 -4.08 7.71
CA ALA A 22 -5.78 -4.73 6.41
C ALA A 22 -6.61 -6.02 6.45
N ILE A 23 -6.39 -6.86 7.47
CA ILE A 23 -7.15 -8.12 7.66
C ILE A 23 -8.65 -7.86 7.84
N ARG A 24 -9.03 -6.77 8.52
CA ARG A 24 -10.44 -6.41 8.76
C ARG A 24 -11.10 -5.64 7.63
N GLY A 25 -10.44 -5.51 6.48
CA GLY A 25 -10.99 -4.78 5.34
C GLY A 25 -11.06 -3.26 5.54
N GLN A 26 -10.24 -2.70 6.43
CA GLN A 26 -10.21 -1.27 6.72
C GLN A 26 -9.19 -0.55 5.82
N VAL A 27 -8.81 0.66 6.21
CA VAL A 27 -7.89 1.51 5.47
C VAL A 27 -6.54 1.56 6.18
N ILE A 28 -5.46 1.51 5.40
CA ILE A 28 -4.09 1.73 5.88
C ILE A 28 -3.46 2.93 5.16
N ARG A 29 -2.55 3.63 5.84
CA ARG A 29 -1.82 4.79 5.29
C ARG A 29 -0.33 4.51 5.20
N ARG A 30 0.29 4.86 4.07
CA ARG A 30 1.74 4.78 3.85
C ARG A 30 2.26 6.03 3.15
N LYS A 31 3.55 6.33 3.31
CA LYS A 31 4.20 7.40 2.54
C LYS A 31 4.56 6.87 1.15
N ALA A 32 4.26 7.62 0.10
CA ALA A 32 4.60 7.26 -1.27
C ALA A 32 6.09 6.99 -1.45
N ARG A 33 6.94 7.81 -0.81
CA ARG A 33 8.40 7.62 -0.82
C ARG A 33 8.86 6.30 -0.19
N ASP A 34 8.12 5.79 0.79
CA ASP A 34 8.47 4.54 1.45
C ASP A 34 8.07 3.38 0.52
N ILE A 35 6.87 3.42 -0.06
CA ILE A 35 6.47 2.46 -1.10
C ILE A 35 7.50 2.39 -2.22
N GLU A 36 7.90 3.54 -2.77
CA GLU A 36 8.90 3.60 -3.84
C GLU A 36 10.26 3.03 -3.39
N LYS A 37 10.70 3.34 -2.17
CA LYS A 37 11.97 2.85 -1.63
C LYS A 37 11.98 1.34 -1.35
N PHE A 38 10.86 0.80 -0.86
CA PHE A 38 10.80 -0.55 -0.30
C PHE A 38 10.39 -1.61 -1.32
N VAL A 39 9.46 -1.28 -2.22
CA VAL A 39 8.87 -2.25 -3.15
C VAL A 39 8.85 -1.73 -4.59
N GLY A 40 8.82 -0.42 -4.79
CA GLY A 40 8.64 0.20 -6.10
C GLY A 40 7.17 0.33 -6.49
N ARG A 41 6.83 1.40 -7.21
CA ARG A 41 5.43 1.72 -7.58
C ARG A 41 4.72 0.59 -8.33
N ARG A 42 5.38 0.00 -9.33
CA ARG A 42 4.79 -0.98 -10.24
C ARG A 42 4.44 -2.28 -9.52
N GLU A 43 5.34 -2.75 -8.68
CA GLU A 43 5.19 -3.97 -7.87
C GLU A 43 4.08 -3.77 -6.84
N PHE A 44 4.05 -2.61 -6.18
CA PHE A 44 2.98 -2.24 -5.27
C PHE A 44 1.59 -2.22 -5.95
N GLU A 45 1.46 -1.57 -7.11
CA GLU A 45 0.21 -1.55 -7.87
C GLU A 45 -0.26 -2.94 -8.31
N ARG A 46 0.69 -3.81 -8.71
CA ARG A 46 0.41 -5.20 -9.06
C ARG A 46 -0.15 -5.96 -7.87
N GLU A 47 0.40 -5.73 -6.68
CA GLU A 47 -0.07 -6.35 -5.46
C GLU A 47 -1.47 -5.87 -5.06
N LEU A 48 -1.76 -4.57 -5.18
CA LEU A 48 -3.11 -4.05 -4.98
C LEU A 48 -4.12 -4.71 -5.93
N LYS A 49 -3.78 -4.79 -7.22
CA LYS A 49 -4.62 -5.46 -8.23
C LYS A 49 -4.84 -6.94 -7.88
N ARG A 50 -3.79 -7.66 -7.47
CA ARG A 50 -3.86 -9.07 -7.07
C ARG A 50 -4.81 -9.29 -5.90
N ARG A 51 -4.82 -8.39 -4.92
CA ARG A 51 -5.72 -8.44 -3.74
C ARG A 51 -7.14 -7.92 -4.03
N GLY A 52 -7.32 -7.20 -5.13
CA GLY A 52 -8.55 -6.48 -5.44
C GLY A 52 -8.73 -5.21 -4.61
N PHE A 53 -7.62 -4.66 -4.10
CA PHE A 53 -7.61 -3.44 -3.30
C PHE A 53 -7.49 -2.21 -4.20
N GLN A 54 -7.91 -1.07 -3.67
CA GLN A 54 -7.77 0.23 -4.32
C GLN A 54 -6.93 1.15 -3.43
N ALA A 55 -6.26 2.13 -4.02
CA ALA A 55 -5.54 3.14 -3.27
C ALA A 55 -5.66 4.51 -3.93
N VAL A 56 -5.59 5.57 -3.11
CA VAL A 56 -5.50 6.95 -3.57
C VAL A 56 -4.22 7.59 -3.03
N GLU A 57 -3.65 8.50 -3.81
CA GLU A 57 -2.47 9.26 -3.41
C GLU A 57 -2.80 10.75 -3.32
N ASN A 58 -2.41 11.39 -2.22
CA ASN A 58 -2.50 12.84 -2.04
C ASN A 58 -1.38 13.32 -1.11
N ALA A 59 -0.71 14.41 -1.48
CA ALA A 59 0.40 15.00 -0.70
C ALA A 59 1.48 13.97 -0.27
N GLY A 60 1.83 13.05 -1.17
CA GLY A 60 2.81 11.98 -0.91
C GLY A 60 2.38 10.95 0.13
N GLN A 61 1.09 10.91 0.49
CA GLN A 61 0.47 9.85 1.28
C GLN A 61 -0.35 8.95 0.36
N VAL A 62 -0.21 7.65 0.53
CA VAL A 62 -1.00 6.62 -0.12
C VAL A 62 -1.97 6.04 0.91
N ILE A 63 -3.25 6.14 0.63
CA ILE A 63 -4.35 5.59 1.42
C ILE A 63 -4.84 4.35 0.69
N ILE A 64 -4.72 3.19 1.33
CA ILE A 64 -4.99 1.89 0.73
C ILE A 64 -6.26 1.32 1.38
N PHE A 65 -7.28 1.09 0.57
CA PHE A 65 -8.55 0.50 0.96
C PHE A 65 -8.42 -1.02 0.83
N CYS A 66 -8.32 -1.73 1.96
CA CYS A 66 -8.06 -3.17 2.00
C CYS A 66 -9.34 -4.00 1.78
N ASN A 67 -10.22 -3.55 0.90
CA ASN A 67 -11.47 -4.19 0.54
C ASN A 67 -11.78 -3.91 -0.95
N ARG A 68 -12.96 -4.33 -1.41
CA ARG A 68 -13.42 -4.17 -2.81
C ARG A 68 -14.56 -3.15 -2.94
N GLU A 69 -14.83 -2.38 -1.89
CA GLU A 69 -15.89 -1.38 -1.89
C GLU A 69 -15.49 -0.18 -2.75
N PRO A 70 -16.44 0.44 -3.49
CA PRO A 70 -16.12 1.57 -4.34
C PRO A 70 -15.70 2.79 -3.52
N ILE A 71 -14.64 3.47 -3.96
CA ILE A 71 -14.21 4.74 -3.39
C ILE A 71 -15.15 5.86 -3.85
N ARG A 72 -15.75 6.58 -2.89
CA ARG A 72 -16.57 7.79 -3.14
C ARG A 72 -15.89 9.02 -2.57
N ARG A 73 -15.61 10.02 -3.42
CA ARG A 73 -15.21 11.37 -2.99
C ARG A 73 -16.47 12.12 -2.55
N ILE A 74 -16.49 12.64 -1.32
CA ILE A 74 -17.70 13.25 -0.73
C ILE A 74 -17.96 14.67 -1.27
N VAL A 75 -16.90 15.40 -1.66
CA VAL A 75 -16.94 16.77 -2.20
C VAL A 75 -16.00 16.90 -3.40
#